data_AF-A0A2C9D4N4-F1
#
_entry.id   AF-A0A2C9D4N4-F1
#
_cell.length_a   1.000
_cell.length_b   1.000
_cell.length_c   1.000
_cell.angle_alpha   90.00
_cell.angle_beta   90.00
_cell.angle_gamma   90.00
#
_symmetry.space_group_name_H-M   'P 1'
#
loop_
_entity.id
_entity.type
_entity.pdbx_description
1 polymer ?
#
loop_
_entity_poly.entity_id
_entity_poly.type
_entity_poly.pdbx_seq_one_letter_code
_entity_poly.pdbx_strand_id
1 'polypeptide(L)'
;MTKLKLGAISDDKPVKVTAELPAAVYRDLVAYAAVHGRETGQPVSDPARLIAPMIERFIATDRGFAKARRATRPRSQEQLHDGGS
;
A
#
# COMPACT_ATOMS: atom_id res chain seq x y z
N MET A 1 -9.34 -14.63 16.72
CA MET A 1 -9.83 -13.44 16.00
C MET A 1 -8.66 -12.84 15.21
N THR A 2 -8.62 -13.02 13.90
CA THR A 2 -7.57 -12.48 13.03
C THR A 2 -7.85 -11.00 12.75
N LYS A 3 -7.03 -10.11 13.33
CA LYS A 3 -7.12 -8.65 13.14
C LYS A 3 -6.93 -8.27 11.67
N LEU A 4 -7.78 -7.40 11.12
CA LEU A 4 -7.59 -6.87 9.78
C LEU A 4 -6.24 -6.14 9.65
N LYS A 5 -5.59 -6.30 8.49
CA LYS A 5 -4.23 -5.82 8.24
C LYS A 5 -4.15 -4.33 7.91
N LEU A 6 -5.27 -3.64 7.71
CA LEU A 6 -5.32 -2.24 7.32
C LEU A 6 -5.45 -1.32 8.55
N GLY A 7 -4.68 -0.22 8.59
CA GLY A 7 -4.78 0.84 9.61
C GLY A 7 -5.62 2.03 9.11
N ALA A 8 -5.52 3.17 9.78
CA ALA A 8 -6.18 4.41 9.33
C ALA A 8 -5.73 4.82 7.92
N ILE A 9 -6.63 5.44 7.15
CA ILE A 9 -6.38 5.89 5.77
C ILE A 9 -5.65 7.24 5.81
N SER A 10 -4.46 7.32 5.21
CA SER A 10 -3.66 8.56 5.09
C SER A 10 -4.16 9.46 3.95
N ASP A 11 -3.98 10.78 4.08
CA ASP A 11 -4.42 11.82 3.12
C ASP A 11 -3.21 12.49 2.43
N ASP A 12 -2.48 11.72 1.62
CA ASP A 12 -1.32 12.21 0.83
C ASP A 12 -1.76 12.78 -0.54
N LYS A 13 -0.92 13.62 -1.17
CA LYS A 13 -1.19 14.21 -2.50
C LYS A 13 -1.48 13.11 -3.54
N PRO A 14 -2.73 12.95 -4.02
CA PRO A 14 -3.11 11.78 -4.78
C PRO A 14 -2.71 11.91 -6.25
N VAL A 15 -2.27 10.79 -6.85
CA VAL A 15 -2.17 10.62 -8.30
C VAL A 15 -3.39 9.82 -8.76
N LYS A 16 -4.15 10.34 -9.73
CA LYS A 16 -5.32 9.64 -10.25
C LYS A 16 -4.90 8.49 -11.15
N VAL A 17 -5.33 7.27 -10.79
CA VAL A 17 -5.17 6.06 -11.58
C VAL A 17 -6.57 5.52 -11.90
N THR A 18 -6.81 5.17 -13.16
CA THR A 18 -8.03 4.46 -13.57
C THR A 18 -7.71 2.98 -13.71
N ALA A 19 -8.49 2.12 -13.08
CA ALA A 19 -8.31 0.67 -13.13
C ALA A 19 -9.66 -0.03 -13.29
N GLU A 20 -9.68 -1.11 -14.07
CA GLU A 20 -10.83 -1.99 -14.19
C GLU A 20 -10.65 -3.19 -13.27
N LEU A 21 -11.69 -3.55 -12.54
CA LEU A 21 -11.68 -4.70 -11.62
C LEU A 21 -12.72 -5.73 -12.07
N PRO A 22 -12.41 -7.03 -12.01
CA PRO A 22 -13.44 -8.06 -12.17
C PRO A 22 -14.57 -7.83 -11.15
N ALA A 23 -15.82 -8.05 -11.56
CA ALA A 23 -16.98 -7.79 -10.71
C ALA A 23 -16.93 -8.55 -9.37
N ALA A 24 -16.37 -9.76 -9.35
CA ALA A 24 -16.18 -10.54 -8.13
C ALA A 24 -15.25 -9.81 -7.13
N VAL A 25 -14.12 -9.27 -7.63
CA VAL A 25 -13.15 -8.53 -6.80
C VAL A 25 -13.77 -7.26 -6.23
N TYR A 26 -14.58 -6.55 -7.02
CA TYR A 26 -15.29 -5.37 -6.50
C TYR A 26 -16.29 -5.73 -5.39
N ARG A 27 -17.04 -6.83 -5.53
CA ARG A 27 -17.95 -7.29 -4.46
C ARG A 27 -17.19 -7.64 -3.19
N ASP A 28 -16.05 -8.31 -3.30
CA ASP A 28 -15.21 -8.63 -2.16
C ASP A 28 -14.65 -7.37 -1.49
N LEU A 29 -14.28 -6.35 -2.27
CA LEU A 29 -13.83 -5.05 -1.77
C LEU A 29 -14.94 -4.33 -0.99
N VAL A 30 -16.19 -4.36 -1.47
CA VAL A 30 -17.36 -3.82 -0.77
C VAL A 30 -17.57 -4.54 0.57
N ALA A 31 -17.52 -5.88 0.56
CA ALA A 31 -17.66 -6.67 1.78
C ALA A 31 -16.53 -6.37 2.78
N TYR A 32 -15.29 -6.26 2.30
CA TYR A 32 -14.15 -5.87 3.13
C TYR A 32 -14.34 -4.48 3.74
N ALA A 33 -14.81 -3.49 2.98
CA ALA A 33 -15.09 -2.14 3.47
C ALA A 33 -16.12 -2.14 4.62
N ALA A 34 -17.17 -2.95 4.50
CA ALA A 34 -18.18 -3.10 5.55
C ALA A 34 -17.61 -3.70 6.84
N VAL A 35 -16.77 -4.75 6.74
CA VAL A 35 -16.12 -5.35 7.91
C VAL A 35 -15.10 -4.40 8.52
N HIS A 36 -14.28 -3.77 7.68
CA HIS A 36 -13.26 -2.82 8.13
C HIS A 36 -13.87 -1.65 8.90
N GLY A 37 -14.94 -1.04 8.38
CA GLY A 37 -15.58 0.08 9.07
C GLY A 37 -16.25 -0.31 10.39
N ARG A 38 -16.71 -1.56 10.53
CA ARG A 38 -17.18 -2.08 11.82
C ARG A 38 -16.04 -2.28 12.81
N GLU A 39 -14.91 -2.81 12.37
CA GLU A 39 -13.75 -3.05 13.24
C GLU A 39 -13.05 -1.77 13.69
N THR A 40 -12.99 -0.74 12.83
CA THR A 40 -12.34 0.54 13.14
C THR A 40 -13.29 1.56 13.76
N GLY A 41 -14.60 1.32 13.74
CA GLY A 41 -15.62 2.30 14.09
C GLY A 41 -15.73 3.46 13.09
N GLN A 42 -15.06 3.37 11.93
CA GLN A 42 -15.05 4.39 10.90
C GLN A 42 -15.67 3.85 9.60
N PRO A 43 -16.91 4.24 9.27
CA PRO A 43 -17.55 3.80 8.04
C PRO A 43 -16.73 4.13 6.79
N VAL A 44 -16.55 3.13 5.92
CA VAL A 44 -15.91 3.31 4.61
C VAL A 44 -17.01 3.47 3.58
N SER A 45 -17.33 4.71 3.22
CA SER A 45 -18.41 5.04 2.27
C SER A 45 -18.08 4.72 0.81
N ASP A 46 -16.80 4.79 0.45
CA ASP A 46 -16.30 4.45 -0.87
C ASP A 46 -15.25 3.32 -0.75
N PRO A 47 -15.56 2.09 -1.21
CA PRO A 47 -14.64 0.96 -1.17
C PRO A 47 -13.33 1.23 -1.93
N ALA A 48 -13.34 2.10 -2.95
CA ALA A 48 -12.15 2.41 -3.74
C ALA A 48 -11.06 3.11 -2.91
N ARG A 49 -11.43 3.79 -1.81
CA ARG A 49 -10.47 4.42 -0.89
C ARG A 49 -9.55 3.41 -0.18
N LEU A 50 -9.92 2.13 -0.17
CA LEU A 50 -9.09 1.07 0.40
C LEU A 50 -7.98 0.60 -0.55
N ILE A 51 -8.13 0.84 -1.85
CA ILE A 51 -7.19 0.33 -2.88
C ILE A 51 -5.78 0.86 -2.62
N ALA A 52 -5.65 2.17 -2.39
CA ALA A 52 -4.35 2.80 -2.13
C ALA A 52 -3.64 2.22 -0.90
N PRO A 53 -4.23 2.22 0.32
CA PRO A 53 -3.55 1.69 1.49
C PRO A 53 -3.39 0.16 1.46
N MET A 54 -4.23 -0.59 0.72
CA MET A 54 -4.01 -2.01 0.47
C MET A 54 -2.76 -2.26 -0.40
N ILE A 55 -2.58 -1.49 -1.48
CA ILE A 55 -1.40 -1.55 -2.34
C ILE A 55 -0.14 -1.14 -1.56
N GLU A 56 -0.22 -0.07 -0.78
CA GLU A 56 0.87 0.37 0.08
C GLU A 56 1.31 -0.74 1.04
N ARG A 57 0.34 -1.35 1.75
CA ARG A 57 0.62 -2.45 2.67
C ARG A 57 1.20 -3.67 1.96
N PHE A 58 0.71 -3.99 0.78
CA PHE A 58 1.25 -5.08 -0.04
C PHE A 58 2.71 -4.81 -0.41
N ILE A 59 3.01 -3.64 -0.98
CA ILE A 59 4.37 -3.23 -1.39
C ILE A 59 5.33 -3.18 -0.19
N ALA A 60 4.87 -2.65 0.95
CA ALA A 60 5.70 -2.53 2.15
C ALA A 60 6.08 -3.89 2.77
N THR A 61 5.23 -4.90 2.58
CA THR A 61 5.44 -6.23 3.20
C THR A 61 6.04 -7.26 2.25
N ASP A 62 6.09 -6.99 0.95
CA ASP A 62 6.74 -7.86 -0.03
C ASP A 62 8.27 -7.80 0.06
N ARG A 63 8.87 -8.81 0.70
CA ARG A 63 10.33 -8.94 0.83
C ARG A 63 11.02 -9.19 -0.50
N GLY A 64 10.37 -9.89 -1.44
CA GLY A 64 10.91 -10.15 -2.77
C GLY A 64 11.05 -8.85 -3.53
N PHE A 65 10.00 -8.03 -3.50
CA PHE A 65 10.04 -6.67 -4.05
C PHE A 65 11.10 -5.80 -3.37
N ALA A 66 11.17 -5.83 -2.03
CA ALA A 66 12.17 -5.06 -1.29
C ALA A 66 13.62 -5.42 -1.67
N LYS A 67 13.91 -6.71 -1.91
CA LYS A 67 15.22 -7.17 -2.37
C LYS A 67 15.52 -6.68 -3.79
N ALA A 68 14.57 -6.84 -4.72
CA ALA A 68 14.73 -6.41 -6.10
C ALA A 68 14.98 -4.89 -6.21
N ARG A 69 14.24 -4.09 -5.44
CA ARG A 69 14.38 -2.62 -5.40
C ARG A 69 15.74 -2.15 -4.88
N ARG A 70 16.36 -2.91 -3.96
CA ARG A 70 17.72 -2.62 -3.48
C ARG A 70 18.78 -2.93 -4.52
N ALA A 71 18.60 -4.02 -5.28
CA ALA A 71 19.54 -4.42 -6.33
C ALA A 71 19.56 -3.44 -7.51
N THR A 72 18.45 -2.74 -7.79
CA THR A 72 18.34 -1.76 -8.87
C THR A 72 18.70 -0.34 -8.46
N ARG A 73 18.92 -0.04 -7.18
CA ARG A 73 19.40 1.29 -6.76
C ARG A 73 20.91 1.37 -7.04
N PRO A 74 21.37 2.21 -7.99
CA PRO A 74 22.80 2.36 -8.22
C PRO A 74 23.46 2.80 -6.92
N ARG A 75 24.64 2.24 -6.63
CA ARG A 75 25.48 2.52 -5.47
C ARG A 75 26.09 3.93 -5.59
N SER A 76 25.26 4.97 -5.71
CA SER A 76 25.73 6.36 -5.87
C SER A 76 26.00 7.06 -4.54
N GLN A 77 26.21 6.32 -3.45
CA GLN A 77 26.49 6.88 -2.13
C GLN A 77 27.47 6.00 -1.35
N GLU A 78 28.54 5.52 -1.98
CA GLU A 78 29.68 4.89 -1.26
C GLU A 78 31.05 5.34 -1.79
N GLN A 79 31.09 6.43 -2.58
CA GLN A 79 32.34 7.06 -3.00
C GLN A 79 32.17 8.57 -2.92
N LEU A 80 32.31 9.14 -1.72
CA LEU A 80 32.53 10.59 -1.54
C LEU A 80 33.23 10.93 -0.21
N HIS A 81 33.76 9.96 0.54
CA HIS A 81 34.48 10.22 1.80
C HIS A 81 35.73 9.36 1.98
N ASP A 82 36.42 9.00 0.89
CA ASP A 82 37.80 8.52 1.01
C ASP A 82 38.62 9.03 -0.17
N GLY A 83 39.52 9.96 0.11
CA GLY A 83 40.25 10.74 -0.90
C GLY A 83 40.80 12.02 -0.30
N GLY A 84 41.63 11.88 0.73
CA GLY A 84 42.31 13.01 1.33
C GLY A 84 43.36 13.66 0.41
N SER A 85 43.65 14.92 0.70
CA SER A 85 44.99 15.52 0.83
C SER A 85 44.82 16.90 1.47
#